data_AF-A0A7K2Y670-F1
#
_entry.id   AF-A0A7K2Y670-F1
#
_cell.length_a   1.000
_cell.length_b   1.000
_cell.length_c   1.000
_cell.angle_alpha   90.00
_cell.angle_beta   90.00
_cell.angle_gamma   90.00
#
_symmetry.space_group_name_H-M   'P 1'
#
loop_
_entity.id
_entity.type
_entity.pdbx_description
1 polymer ?
#
loop_
_entity_poly.entity_id
_entity_poly.type
_entity_poly.pdbx_seq_one_letter_code
_entity_poly.pdbx_strand_id
1 'polypeptide(L)'
;MTPADLSRCVVSAVRHAVEDGELGGNVPARVVVERTRPGGVGEYATPVAFQIAKGAGLRPAQVAEVLARRLGGVAGIERVEITGAGFLNFSLTSVSAARLVRDVRPLAVIEVPDPPSGEPREPRERFVRAAVARIEAAQGVGPGPEFPIAPVARRDGDVLARYGVDAVAWAVLTTPARETPEFSDTLLVQGEGNELFRVRYAHARAHALVRNAEQLGFRPEIGDDVDAPALLRVLADHPLVLEAAAHHRAPERLARHLVELADALLDFQYRVLPQGDEKPSAAHRARLALAEAVGTVLAGGLALLGIDAPTRL
;
A
#
# COMPACT_ATOMS: atom_id res chain seq x y z
N MET A 1 -0.84 -15.24 -5.11
CA MET A 1 -0.29 -14.20 -6.03
C MET A 1 -0.57 -12.85 -5.40
N THR A 2 0.32 -11.85 -5.50
CA THR A 2 0.03 -10.48 -5.02
C THR A 2 -0.71 -9.67 -6.10
N PRO A 3 -1.38 -8.56 -5.76
CA PRO A 3 -2.02 -7.70 -6.75
C PRO A 3 -1.03 -7.05 -7.74
N ALA A 4 0.19 -6.76 -7.28
CA ALA A 4 1.26 -6.27 -8.16
C ALA A 4 1.74 -7.36 -9.13
N ASP A 5 1.83 -8.62 -8.68
CA ASP A 5 2.05 -9.76 -9.58
C ASP A 5 0.92 -9.87 -10.61
N LEU A 6 -0.34 -9.70 -10.19
CA LEU A 6 -1.50 -9.71 -11.09
C LEU A 6 -1.38 -8.62 -12.16
N SER A 7 -1.02 -7.38 -11.80
CA SER A 7 -0.81 -6.31 -12.79
C SER A 7 0.25 -6.70 -13.83
N ARG A 8 1.39 -7.25 -13.39
CA ARG A 8 2.45 -7.75 -14.28
C ARG A 8 1.97 -8.91 -15.17
N CYS A 9 1.20 -9.85 -14.60
CA CYS A 9 0.60 -10.95 -15.36
C CYS A 9 -0.34 -10.45 -16.45
N VAL A 10 -1.17 -9.43 -16.15
CA VAL A 10 -2.08 -8.85 -17.15
C VAL A 10 -1.32 -8.12 -18.25
N VAL A 11 -0.27 -7.35 -17.93
CA VAL A 11 0.62 -6.75 -18.95
C VAL A 11 1.23 -7.83 -19.85
N SER A 12 1.75 -8.91 -19.26
CA SER A 12 2.33 -10.03 -20.02
C SER A 12 1.29 -10.71 -20.91
N ALA A 13 0.07 -10.90 -20.41
CA ALA A 13 -1.02 -11.49 -21.19
C ALA A 13 -1.42 -10.62 -22.39
N VAL A 14 -1.48 -9.30 -22.19
CA VAL A 14 -1.70 -8.35 -23.29
C VAL A 14 -0.56 -8.41 -24.30
N ARG A 15 0.70 -8.44 -23.84
CA ARG A 15 1.87 -8.53 -24.72
C ARG A 15 1.81 -9.77 -25.61
N HIS A 16 1.63 -10.95 -25.01
CA HIS A 16 1.56 -12.19 -25.78
C HIS A 16 0.35 -12.20 -26.73
N ALA A 17 -0.79 -11.65 -26.32
CA ALA A 17 -1.96 -11.56 -27.21
C ALA A 17 -1.71 -10.65 -28.43
N VAL A 18 -0.90 -9.61 -28.30
CA VAL A 18 -0.48 -8.74 -29.41
C VAL A 18 0.57 -9.44 -30.29
N GLU A 19 1.57 -10.09 -29.69
CA GLU A 19 2.61 -10.85 -30.41
C GLU A 19 2.03 -12.01 -31.21
N ASP A 20 1.02 -12.71 -30.66
CA ASP A 20 0.31 -13.80 -31.31
C ASP A 20 -0.74 -13.33 -32.35
N GLY A 21 -0.93 -12.02 -32.51
CA GLY A 21 -1.87 -11.42 -33.46
C GLY A 21 -3.35 -11.56 -33.10
N GLU A 22 -3.68 -12.00 -31.88
CA GLU A 22 -5.07 -12.08 -31.40
C GLU A 22 -5.65 -10.70 -31.03
N LEU A 23 -4.79 -9.77 -30.58
CA LEU A 23 -5.15 -8.39 -30.29
C LEU A 23 -4.28 -7.43 -31.12
N GLY A 24 -4.87 -6.33 -31.56
CA GLY A 24 -4.14 -5.21 -32.17
C GLY A 24 -3.78 -4.13 -31.15
N GLY A 25 -2.96 -3.17 -31.57
CA GLY A 25 -2.63 -1.98 -30.80
C GLY A 25 -1.36 -2.10 -29.94
N ASN A 26 -1.15 -1.10 -29.09
CA ASN A 26 0.07 -0.99 -28.30
C ASN A 26 -0.09 -1.68 -26.93
N VAL A 27 0.95 -2.40 -26.52
CA VAL A 27 1.04 -2.98 -25.18
C VAL A 27 1.28 -1.84 -24.18
N PRO A 28 0.42 -1.68 -23.15
CA PRO A 28 0.61 -0.67 -22.15
C PRO A 28 1.82 -1.04 -21.27
N ALA A 29 2.62 -0.04 -20.90
CA ALA A 29 3.74 -0.25 -19.98
C ALA A 29 3.27 -0.75 -18.60
N ARG A 30 2.04 -0.41 -18.22
CA ARG A 30 1.42 -0.80 -16.95
C ARG A 30 -0.09 -0.93 -17.10
N VAL A 31 -0.68 -1.82 -16.28
CA VAL A 31 -2.12 -2.00 -16.18
C VAL A 31 -2.61 -1.58 -14.80
N VAL A 32 -3.70 -0.82 -14.79
CA VAL A 32 -4.42 -0.46 -13.57
C VAL A 32 -5.13 -1.71 -13.06
N VAL A 33 -4.76 -2.15 -11.87
CA VAL A 33 -5.48 -3.14 -11.08
C VAL A 33 -5.95 -2.41 -9.83
N GLU A 34 -7.23 -2.51 -9.52
CA GLU A 34 -7.80 -1.89 -8.34
C GLU A 34 -8.66 -2.89 -7.59
N ARG A 35 -8.92 -2.62 -6.31
CA ARG A 35 -9.89 -3.39 -5.58
C ARG A 35 -11.29 -3.19 -6.11
N THR A 36 -12.03 -4.28 -6.12
CA THR A 36 -13.46 -4.22 -6.38
C THR A 36 -14.15 -3.49 -5.24
N ARG A 37 -15.20 -2.75 -5.58
CA ARG A 37 -16.02 -2.05 -4.58
C ARG A 37 -16.78 -3.08 -3.72
N PRO A 38 -17.20 -2.73 -2.50
CA PRO A 38 -18.09 -3.59 -1.72
C PRO A 38 -19.30 -4.04 -2.54
N GLY A 39 -19.57 -5.35 -2.56
CA GLY A 39 -20.62 -5.95 -3.40
C GLY A 39 -20.23 -6.19 -4.88
N GLY A 40 -18.99 -5.90 -5.26
CA GLY A 40 -18.42 -6.24 -6.56
C GLY A 40 -18.06 -7.73 -6.71
N VAL A 41 -17.63 -8.10 -7.92
CA VAL A 41 -17.25 -9.48 -8.28
C VAL A 41 -15.73 -9.63 -8.12
N GLY A 42 -15.26 -10.70 -7.46
CA GLY A 42 -13.83 -10.92 -7.20
C GLY A 42 -13.22 -9.92 -6.21
N GLU A 43 -11.92 -10.02 -5.93
CA GLU A 43 -11.20 -9.07 -5.05
C GLU A 43 -10.57 -7.91 -5.83
N TYR A 44 -10.18 -8.15 -7.09
CA TYR A 44 -9.52 -7.15 -7.93
C TYR A 44 -10.18 -7.05 -9.30
N ALA A 45 -10.14 -5.86 -9.88
CA ALA A 45 -10.63 -5.61 -11.23
C ALA A 45 -9.64 -4.76 -12.03
N THR A 46 -9.70 -4.91 -13.35
CA THR A 46 -8.96 -4.06 -14.29
C THR A 46 -9.83 -3.63 -15.46
N PRO A 47 -9.79 -2.35 -15.84
CA PRO A 47 -10.44 -1.83 -17.05
C PRO A 47 -9.57 -1.97 -18.31
N VAL A 48 -8.48 -2.76 -18.28
CA VAL A 48 -7.50 -2.82 -19.39
C VAL A 48 -8.14 -3.10 -20.75
N ALA A 49 -9.22 -3.88 -20.80
CA ALA A 49 -9.87 -4.23 -22.05
C ALA A 49 -10.38 -3.00 -22.82
N PHE A 50 -10.86 -1.97 -22.11
CA PHE A 50 -11.30 -0.71 -22.71
C PHE A 50 -10.13 0.06 -23.35
N GLN A 51 -8.98 0.05 -22.69
CA GLN A 51 -7.78 0.72 -23.16
C GLN A 51 -7.25 0.08 -24.46
N ILE A 52 -7.19 -1.25 -24.50
CA ILE A 52 -6.67 -1.99 -25.67
C ILE A 52 -7.68 -1.94 -26.83
N ALA A 53 -8.97 -2.08 -26.54
CA ALA A 53 -10.04 -2.05 -27.54
C ALA A 53 -9.98 -0.81 -28.44
N LYS A 54 -9.68 0.36 -27.86
CA LYS A 54 -9.54 1.62 -28.59
C LYS A 54 -8.45 1.57 -29.66
N GLY A 55 -7.30 0.96 -29.36
CA GLY A 55 -6.19 0.82 -30.31
C GLY A 55 -6.36 -0.33 -31.29
N ALA A 56 -7.11 -1.37 -30.91
CA ALA A 56 -7.35 -2.55 -31.71
C ALA A 56 -8.53 -2.42 -32.69
N GLY A 57 -9.41 -1.43 -32.50
CA GLY A 57 -10.67 -1.33 -33.25
C GLY A 57 -11.68 -2.45 -32.90
N LEU A 58 -11.54 -3.05 -31.71
CA LEU A 58 -12.37 -4.15 -31.22
C LEU A 58 -13.38 -3.66 -30.18
N ARG A 59 -14.40 -4.47 -29.87
CA ARG A 59 -15.27 -4.20 -28.70
C ARG A 59 -14.52 -4.57 -27.41
N PRO A 60 -14.64 -3.79 -26.32
CA PRO A 60 -13.97 -4.13 -25.05
C PRO A 60 -14.31 -5.53 -24.52
N ALA A 61 -15.54 -6.01 -24.73
CA ALA A 61 -15.93 -7.38 -24.38
C ALA A 61 -15.09 -8.44 -25.11
N GLN A 62 -14.80 -8.25 -26.41
CA GLN A 62 -13.98 -9.19 -27.19
C GLN A 62 -12.53 -9.22 -26.69
N VAL A 63 -11.98 -8.06 -26.33
CA VAL A 63 -10.66 -7.97 -25.71
C VAL A 63 -10.65 -8.67 -24.35
N ALA A 64 -11.68 -8.44 -23.54
CA ALA A 64 -11.81 -9.09 -22.23
C ALA A 64 -11.90 -10.61 -22.36
N GLU A 65 -12.63 -11.15 -23.33
CA GLU A 65 -12.72 -12.60 -23.60
C GLU A 65 -11.35 -13.20 -23.92
N VAL A 66 -10.57 -12.56 -24.79
CA VAL A 66 -9.20 -13.00 -25.13
C VAL A 66 -8.31 -13.03 -23.89
N LEU A 67 -8.31 -11.95 -23.11
CA LEU A 67 -7.49 -11.84 -21.91
C LEU A 67 -7.94 -12.82 -20.81
N ALA A 68 -9.24 -12.98 -20.59
CA ALA A 68 -9.78 -13.90 -19.59
C ALA A 68 -9.37 -15.35 -19.88
N ARG A 69 -9.43 -15.79 -21.14
CA ARG A 69 -8.97 -17.12 -21.57
C ARG A 69 -7.48 -17.33 -21.28
N ARG A 70 -6.64 -16.33 -21.58
CA ARG A 70 -5.19 -16.39 -21.34
C ARG A 70 -4.84 -16.36 -19.86
N LEU A 71 -5.59 -15.61 -19.07
CA LEU A 71 -5.34 -15.42 -17.63
C LEU A 71 -5.91 -16.57 -16.76
N GLY A 72 -6.95 -17.27 -17.22
CA GLY A 72 -7.61 -18.33 -16.44
C GLY A 72 -6.73 -19.53 -16.07
N GLY A 73 -5.58 -19.72 -16.72
CA GLY A 73 -4.60 -20.77 -16.39
C GLY A 73 -3.37 -20.28 -15.61
N VAL A 74 -3.31 -18.99 -15.27
CA VAL A 74 -2.13 -18.42 -14.59
C VAL A 74 -2.14 -18.79 -13.12
N ALA A 75 -1.01 -19.34 -12.64
CA ALA A 75 -0.86 -19.74 -11.25
C ALA A 75 -1.16 -18.58 -10.28
N GLY A 76 -2.10 -18.83 -9.37
CA GLY A 76 -2.53 -17.87 -8.35
C GLY A 76 -3.76 -17.03 -8.72
N ILE A 77 -4.27 -17.14 -9.95
CA ILE A 77 -5.62 -16.71 -10.31
C ILE A 77 -6.56 -17.91 -10.11
N GLU A 78 -7.51 -17.78 -9.20
CA GLU A 78 -8.55 -18.80 -8.97
C GLU A 78 -9.66 -18.68 -10.00
N ARG A 79 -10.08 -17.44 -10.31
CA ARG A 79 -11.17 -17.18 -11.25
C ARG A 79 -10.99 -15.85 -11.97
N VAL A 80 -11.39 -15.80 -13.24
CA VAL A 80 -11.53 -14.56 -14.02
C VAL A 80 -12.96 -14.44 -14.49
N GLU A 81 -13.60 -13.30 -14.19
CA GLU A 81 -14.98 -13.01 -14.57
C GLU A 81 -15.06 -11.69 -15.33
N ILE A 82 -15.79 -11.70 -16.44
CA ILE A 82 -16.04 -10.49 -17.23
C ILE A 82 -17.36 -9.90 -16.78
N THR A 83 -17.36 -8.63 -16.38
CA THR A 83 -18.57 -7.90 -16.01
C THR A 83 -18.75 -6.65 -16.87
N GLY A 84 -20.01 -6.23 -17.00
CA GLY A 84 -20.40 -5.07 -17.80
C GLY A 84 -19.92 -5.18 -19.26
N ALA A 85 -19.35 -4.10 -19.78
CA ALA A 85 -18.90 -4.02 -21.17
C ALA A 85 -17.47 -4.54 -21.42
N GLY A 86 -16.75 -4.99 -20.39
CA GLY A 86 -15.35 -5.44 -20.54
C GLY A 86 -14.46 -5.31 -19.30
N PHE A 87 -15.02 -5.23 -18.09
CA PHE A 87 -14.19 -5.28 -16.88
C PHE A 87 -13.77 -6.72 -16.60
N LEU A 88 -12.47 -6.94 -16.41
CA LEU A 88 -11.92 -8.22 -15.93
C LEU A 88 -11.84 -8.17 -14.42
N ASN A 89 -12.47 -9.13 -13.76
CA ASN A 89 -12.51 -9.27 -12.31
C ASN A 89 -11.84 -10.58 -11.92
N PHE A 90 -11.06 -10.56 -10.84
CA PHE A 90 -10.20 -11.65 -10.44
C PHE A 90 -10.53 -12.10 -9.03
N SER A 91 -10.70 -13.41 -8.87
CA SER A 91 -10.53 -14.08 -7.58
C SER A 91 -9.13 -14.67 -7.53
N LEU A 92 -8.38 -14.38 -6.47
CA LEU A 92 -7.02 -14.88 -6.28
C LEU A 92 -7.00 -16.02 -5.25
N THR A 93 -6.13 -16.98 -5.46
CA THR A 93 -5.86 -18.00 -4.44
C THR A 93 -5.36 -17.34 -3.16
N SER A 94 -5.71 -17.90 -2.01
CA SER A 94 -5.29 -17.40 -0.69
C SER A 94 -3.79 -17.06 -0.65
N VAL A 95 -3.48 -15.90 -0.08
CA VAL A 95 -2.11 -15.39 -0.07
C VAL A 95 -1.34 -16.09 1.06
N SER A 96 -0.24 -16.77 0.71
CA SER A 96 0.68 -17.35 1.69
C SER A 96 1.28 -16.25 2.58
N ALA A 97 1.04 -16.37 3.89
CA ALA A 97 1.63 -15.48 4.89
C ALA A 97 3.16 -15.53 4.83
N ALA A 98 3.72 -16.74 4.66
CA ALA A 98 5.16 -16.92 4.54
C ALA A 98 5.74 -16.17 3.34
N ARG A 99 5.05 -16.21 2.19
CA ARG A 99 5.46 -15.46 1.00
C ARG A 99 5.40 -13.95 1.23
N LEU A 100 4.29 -13.43 1.76
CA LEU A 100 4.16 -11.99 2.02
C LEU A 100 5.25 -11.48 2.95
N VAL A 101 5.53 -12.19 4.05
CA VAL A 101 6.59 -11.79 4.99
C VAL A 101 7.96 -11.74 4.33
N ARG A 102 8.27 -12.67 3.41
CA ARG A 102 9.52 -12.65 2.64
C ARG A 102 9.57 -11.47 1.67
N ASP A 103 8.45 -11.16 1.03
CA ASP A 103 8.37 -10.10 0.01
C ASP A 103 8.49 -8.68 0.61
N VAL A 104 7.99 -8.45 1.84
CA VAL A 104 7.96 -7.10 2.45
C VAL A 104 9.17 -6.77 3.33
N ARG A 105 9.85 -7.76 3.91
CA ARG A 105 11.04 -7.54 4.76
C ARG A 105 12.15 -6.68 4.13
N PRO A 106 12.43 -6.75 2.81
CA PRO A 106 13.46 -5.93 2.16
C PRO A 106 13.12 -4.43 2.05
N LEU A 107 11.85 -4.03 2.24
CA LEU A 107 11.38 -2.66 2.00
C LEU A 107 11.73 -1.67 3.14
N ALA A 108 12.47 -2.12 4.17
CA ALA A 108 12.73 -1.39 5.41
C ALA A 108 13.65 -0.17 5.29
N VAL A 109 14.41 -0.05 4.21
CA VAL A 109 15.47 0.97 4.10
C VAL A 109 15.43 1.60 2.71
N ILE A 110 14.67 2.68 2.60
CA ILE A 110 14.84 3.62 1.49
C ILE A 110 15.25 4.93 2.12
N GLU A 111 16.56 5.15 2.25
CA GLU A 111 17.10 6.50 2.39
C GLU A 111 16.80 7.22 1.08
N VAL A 112 15.67 7.92 1.01
CA VAL A 112 15.44 8.85 -0.09
C VAL A 112 16.00 10.19 0.34
N PRO A 113 17.08 10.67 -0.29
CA PRO A 113 17.63 11.98 0.00
C PRO A 113 16.55 13.04 -0.20
N ASP A 114 16.52 14.04 0.69
CA ASP A 114 15.62 15.17 0.53
C ASP A 114 15.87 15.82 -0.84
N PRO A 115 14.81 16.23 -1.57
CA PRO A 115 14.97 16.91 -2.84
C PRO A 115 15.83 18.16 -2.62
N PRO A 116 16.71 18.51 -3.58
CA PRO A 116 17.59 19.67 -3.44
C PRO A 116 16.78 20.92 -3.11
N SER A 117 17.29 21.73 -2.19
CA SER A 117 16.69 23.01 -1.83
C SER A 117 16.61 23.91 -3.07
N GLY A 118 15.43 23.96 -3.69
CA GLY A 118 15.13 24.89 -4.78
C GLY A 118 14.77 26.28 -4.26
N GLU A 119 14.17 27.09 -5.14
CA GLU A 119 13.57 28.38 -4.77
C GLU A 119 12.66 28.27 -3.53
N PRO A 120 12.50 29.34 -2.73
CA PRO A 120 11.67 29.31 -1.54
C PRO A 120 10.21 28.93 -1.89
N ARG A 121 9.85 27.68 -1.59
CA ARG A 121 8.50 27.12 -1.76
C ARG A 121 7.70 27.24 -0.46
N GLU A 122 6.37 27.31 -0.60
CA GLU A 122 5.43 27.24 0.51
C GLU A 122 5.59 25.90 1.28
N PRO A 123 5.43 25.87 2.62
CA PRO A 123 5.78 24.69 3.42
C PRO A 123 5.11 23.39 2.97
N ARG A 124 3.82 23.42 2.60
CA ARG A 124 3.09 22.24 2.13
C ARG A 124 3.62 21.75 0.79
N GLU A 125 3.92 22.66 -0.12
CA GLU A 125 4.51 22.28 -1.41
C GLU A 125 5.81 21.46 -1.21
N ARG A 126 6.65 21.84 -0.23
CA ARG A 126 7.86 21.07 0.11
C ARG A 126 7.53 19.68 0.64
N PHE A 127 6.60 19.55 1.58
CA PHE A 127 6.20 18.25 2.13
C PHE A 127 5.66 17.32 1.05
N VAL A 128 4.70 17.80 0.24
CA VAL A 128 4.06 17.00 -0.82
C VAL A 128 5.07 16.56 -1.86
N ARG A 129 5.92 17.47 -2.35
CA ARG A 129 6.92 17.13 -3.37
C ARG A 129 7.99 16.18 -2.86
N ALA A 130 8.46 16.37 -1.62
CA ALA A 130 9.39 15.45 -1.00
C ALA A 130 8.78 14.04 -0.90
N ALA A 131 7.58 13.92 -0.32
CA ALA A 131 6.90 12.62 -0.19
C ALA A 131 6.67 11.94 -1.55
N VAL A 132 6.20 12.67 -2.56
CA VAL A 132 6.04 12.14 -3.92
C VAL A 132 7.36 11.66 -4.50
N ALA A 133 8.44 12.44 -4.36
CA ALA A 133 9.76 12.03 -4.83
C ALA A 133 10.25 10.75 -4.12
N ARG A 134 10.00 10.61 -2.80
CA ARG A 134 10.32 9.38 -2.07
C ARG A 134 9.54 8.18 -2.57
N ILE A 135 8.24 8.37 -2.79
CA ILE A 135 7.35 7.32 -3.30
C ILE A 135 7.74 6.92 -4.73
N GLU A 136 8.02 7.86 -5.63
CA GLU A 136 8.47 7.58 -7.00
C GLU A 136 9.82 6.83 -7.01
N ALA A 137 10.79 7.31 -6.23
CA ALA A 137 12.10 6.67 -6.10
C ALA A 137 12.00 5.23 -5.57
N ALA A 138 11.13 5.01 -4.57
CA ALA A 138 10.84 3.68 -4.03
C ALA A 138 10.24 2.71 -5.06
N GLN A 139 9.66 3.22 -6.13
CA GLN A 139 9.13 2.43 -7.25
C GLN A 139 10.10 2.33 -8.42
N GLY A 140 11.32 2.86 -8.30
CA GLY A 140 12.30 2.93 -9.39
C GLY A 140 11.87 3.88 -10.51
N VAL A 141 10.95 4.81 -10.21
CA VAL A 141 10.45 5.82 -11.15
C VAL A 141 11.22 7.11 -10.88
N GLY A 142 11.74 7.74 -11.94
CA GLY A 142 12.35 9.07 -11.85
C GLY A 142 11.30 10.15 -11.56
N PRO A 143 11.74 11.38 -11.19
CA PRO A 143 10.81 12.47 -10.87
C PRO A 143 9.86 12.75 -12.03
N GLY A 144 8.56 12.72 -11.77
CA GLY A 144 7.53 13.06 -12.75
C GLY A 144 7.46 14.55 -13.06
N PRO A 145 6.68 14.97 -14.08
CA PRO A 145 6.45 16.39 -14.37
C PRO A 145 5.76 17.09 -13.20
N GLU A 146 5.97 18.41 -13.05
CA GLU A 146 5.33 19.17 -11.98
C GLU A 146 3.79 19.09 -12.05
N PHE A 147 3.14 19.18 -10.88
CA PHE A 147 1.69 19.15 -10.74
C PHE A 147 1.25 20.25 -9.75
N PRO A 148 0.02 20.78 -9.88
CA PRO A 148 -0.46 21.86 -9.02
C PRO A 148 -0.72 21.35 -7.60
N ILE A 149 -0.26 22.12 -6.61
CA ILE A 149 -0.47 21.88 -5.17
C ILE A 149 -1.15 23.12 -4.59
N ALA A 150 -2.29 22.94 -3.92
CA ALA A 150 -2.98 24.01 -3.22
C ALA A 150 -2.16 24.44 -1.98
N PRO A 151 -2.12 25.72 -1.64
CA PRO A 151 -1.40 26.19 -0.46
C PRO A 151 -2.13 25.82 0.84
N VAL A 152 -1.46 25.94 1.99
CA VAL A 152 -2.14 25.98 3.30
C VAL A 152 -2.98 27.26 3.42
N ALA A 153 -4.14 27.20 4.09
CA ALA A 153 -4.93 28.40 4.34
C ALA A 153 -4.15 29.36 5.25
N ARG A 154 -4.08 30.65 4.88
CA ARG A 154 -3.33 31.68 5.65
C ARG A 154 -3.80 31.87 7.10
N ARG A 155 -4.96 31.31 7.49
CA ARG A 155 -5.57 31.47 8.82
C ARG A 155 -4.94 30.60 9.91
N ASP A 156 -4.09 29.64 9.56
CA ASP A 156 -3.63 28.60 10.48
C ASP A 156 -2.40 29.00 11.34
N GLY A 157 -1.86 30.21 11.14
CA GLY A 157 -0.71 30.71 11.92
C GLY A 157 0.58 29.91 11.68
N ASP A 158 1.47 29.87 12.67
CA ASP A 158 2.68 29.02 12.62
C ASP A 158 2.35 27.58 13.04
N VAL A 159 1.86 26.79 12.09
CA VAL A 159 1.48 25.38 12.31
C VAL A 159 2.66 24.50 12.72
N LEU A 160 3.89 24.82 12.29
CA LEU A 160 5.08 24.05 12.66
C LEU A 160 5.42 24.24 14.13
N ALA A 161 5.35 25.48 14.62
CA ALA A 161 5.57 25.77 16.04
C ALA A 161 4.51 25.11 16.94
N ARG A 162 3.25 25.03 16.49
CA ARG A 162 2.14 24.45 17.27
C ARG A 162 2.12 22.92 17.28
N TYR A 163 2.22 22.30 16.10
CA TYR A 163 1.97 20.87 15.94
C TYR A 163 3.25 20.03 15.83
N GLY A 164 4.39 20.65 15.50
CA GLY A 164 5.62 19.94 15.18
C GLY A 164 5.62 19.38 13.76
N VAL A 165 6.82 19.01 13.28
CA VAL A 165 7.06 18.65 11.88
C VAL A 165 6.20 17.48 11.40
N ASP A 166 6.08 16.42 12.20
CA ASP A 166 5.39 15.19 11.81
C ASP A 166 3.88 15.33 11.73
N ALA A 167 3.29 16.06 12.67
CA ALA A 167 1.85 16.32 12.67
C ALA A 167 1.46 17.23 11.49
N VAL A 168 2.33 18.20 11.16
CA VAL A 168 2.14 19.02 9.95
C VAL A 168 2.29 18.18 8.69
N ALA A 169 3.33 17.34 8.60
CA ALA A 169 3.52 16.44 7.48
C ALA A 169 2.30 15.53 7.30
N TRP A 170 1.80 14.92 8.38
CA TRP A 170 0.61 14.08 8.35
C TRP A 170 -0.61 14.83 7.80
N ALA A 171 -0.97 15.98 8.38
CA ALA A 171 -2.14 16.76 7.96
C ALA A 171 -2.07 17.21 6.48
N VAL A 172 -0.88 17.60 6.03
CA VAL A 172 -0.64 18.03 4.65
C VAL A 172 -0.70 16.86 3.67
N LEU A 173 -0.14 15.70 4.04
CA LEU A 173 0.00 14.54 3.16
C LEU A 173 -1.23 13.64 3.14
N THR A 174 -2.12 13.72 4.11
CA THR A 174 -3.44 13.06 4.07
C THR A 174 -4.49 13.85 3.28
N THR A 175 -4.18 15.11 2.94
CA THR A 175 -5.06 15.97 2.16
C THR A 175 -4.70 15.91 0.67
N PRO A 176 -5.65 15.64 -0.25
CA PRO A 176 -5.39 15.67 -1.68
C PRO A 176 -4.70 16.94 -2.13
N ALA A 177 -3.74 16.83 -3.05
CA ALA A 177 -2.87 17.95 -3.43
C ALA A 177 -3.62 19.21 -3.88
N ARG A 178 -4.87 19.10 -4.36
CA ARG A 178 -5.68 20.22 -4.85
C ARG A 178 -6.63 20.83 -3.81
N GLU A 179 -6.69 20.27 -2.62
CA GLU A 179 -7.56 20.70 -1.51
C GLU A 179 -6.71 21.31 -0.41
N THR A 180 -7.23 22.23 0.40
CA THR A 180 -6.47 22.86 1.49
C THR A 180 -6.53 22.00 2.76
N PRO A 181 -5.41 21.71 3.44
CA PRO A 181 -5.41 20.91 4.65
C PRO A 181 -6.06 21.66 5.79
N GLU A 182 -6.65 20.91 6.71
CA GLU A 182 -7.18 21.43 7.97
C GLU A 182 -6.32 20.95 9.13
N PHE A 183 -6.04 21.86 10.06
CA PHE A 183 -5.31 21.55 11.29
C PHE A 183 -6.28 21.52 12.46
N SER A 184 -6.38 20.37 13.11
CA SER A 184 -7.23 20.15 14.28
C SER A 184 -6.38 19.80 15.50
N ASP A 185 -6.86 20.16 16.69
CA ASP A 185 -6.25 19.78 17.96
C ASP A 185 -6.19 18.26 18.17
N THR A 186 -6.98 17.49 17.41
CA THR A 186 -6.85 16.02 17.36
C THR A 186 -5.41 15.57 17.08
N LEU A 187 -4.64 16.31 16.27
CA LEU A 187 -3.25 15.97 15.95
C LEU A 187 -2.31 16.02 17.17
N LEU A 188 -2.70 16.72 18.24
CA LEU A 188 -1.95 16.83 19.49
C LEU A 188 -2.31 15.71 20.50
N VAL A 189 -3.40 14.98 20.26
CA VAL A 189 -3.91 13.97 21.18
C VAL A 189 -3.19 12.64 20.95
N GLN A 190 -2.65 12.05 22.02
CA GLN A 190 -2.13 10.67 22.02
C GLN A 190 -3.26 9.67 22.27
N GLY A 191 -4.11 9.47 21.27
CA GLY A 191 -5.27 8.59 21.38
C GLY A 191 -5.76 8.08 20.02
N GLU A 192 -6.71 7.14 20.04
CA GLU A 192 -7.18 6.42 18.85
C GLU A 192 -7.80 7.32 17.77
N GLY A 193 -8.38 8.46 18.18
CA GLY A 193 -8.92 9.47 17.27
C GLY A 193 -7.86 10.20 16.43
N ASN A 194 -6.58 10.11 16.81
CA ASN A 194 -5.46 10.65 16.05
C ASN A 194 -4.84 9.55 15.18
N GLU A 195 -5.06 9.61 13.88
CA GLU A 195 -4.54 8.62 12.92
C GLU A 195 -3.01 8.55 12.90
N LEU A 196 -2.32 9.69 13.01
CA LEU A 196 -0.85 9.72 13.10
C LEU A 196 -0.37 8.93 14.32
N PHE A 197 -0.97 9.20 15.49
CA PHE A 197 -0.65 8.47 16.71
C PHE A 197 -0.93 6.99 16.55
N ARG A 198 -2.07 6.62 15.96
CA ARG A 198 -2.48 5.23 15.77
C ARG A 198 -1.48 4.44 14.91
N VAL A 199 -1.04 5.02 13.80
CA VAL A 199 -0.03 4.41 12.91
C VAL A 199 1.30 4.23 13.63
N ARG A 200 1.78 5.25 14.34
CA ARG A 200 3.02 5.17 15.14
C ARG A 200 2.90 4.19 16.31
N TYR A 201 1.74 4.13 16.94
CA TYR A 201 1.46 3.22 18.04
C TYR A 201 1.43 1.76 17.56
N ALA A 202 0.81 1.48 16.41
CA ALA A 202 0.85 0.16 15.78
C ALA A 202 2.29 -0.28 15.47
N HIS A 203 3.14 0.62 14.95
CA HIS A 203 4.57 0.37 14.75
C HIS A 203 5.30 0.06 16.07
N ALA A 204 5.16 0.93 17.08
CA ALA A 204 5.76 0.72 18.40
C ALA A 204 5.26 -0.59 19.05
N ARG A 205 4.01 -0.98 18.79
CA ARG A 205 3.40 -2.21 19.28
C ARG A 205 3.97 -3.44 18.60
N ALA A 206 4.22 -3.42 17.29
CA ALA A 206 4.95 -4.50 16.60
C ALA A 206 6.32 -4.75 17.26
N HIS A 207 7.08 -3.70 17.55
CA HIS A 207 8.33 -3.82 18.28
C HIS A 207 8.16 -4.33 19.72
N ALA A 208 7.09 -3.91 20.41
CA ALA A 208 6.79 -4.42 21.75
C ALA A 208 6.48 -5.92 21.73
N LEU A 209 5.74 -6.42 20.73
CA LEU A 209 5.45 -7.84 20.56
C LEU A 209 6.75 -8.64 20.38
N VAL A 210 7.68 -8.16 19.56
CA VAL A 210 8.99 -8.79 19.39
C VAL A 210 9.73 -8.84 20.72
N ARG A 211 9.93 -7.70 21.40
CA ARG A 211 10.61 -7.66 22.71
C ARG A 211 9.97 -8.58 23.75
N ASN A 212 8.64 -8.62 23.82
CA ASN A 212 7.92 -9.47 24.76
C ASN A 212 8.08 -10.96 24.43
N ALA A 213 8.03 -11.33 23.15
CA ALA A 213 8.33 -12.69 22.72
C ALA A 213 9.76 -13.11 23.08
N GLU A 214 10.71 -12.17 23.02
CA GLU A 214 12.07 -12.45 23.44
C GLU A 214 12.18 -12.78 24.92
N GLN A 215 11.45 -12.06 25.77
CA GLN A 215 11.35 -12.34 27.21
C GLN A 215 10.68 -13.68 27.50
N LEU A 216 9.75 -14.10 26.64
CA LEU A 216 9.11 -15.42 26.68
C LEU A 216 9.97 -16.54 26.04
N GLY A 217 11.18 -16.23 25.58
CA GLY A 217 12.14 -17.23 25.10
C GLY A 217 11.90 -17.72 23.67
N PHE A 218 11.17 -16.97 22.83
CA PHE A 218 11.00 -17.31 21.42
C PHE A 218 11.30 -16.12 20.48
N ARG A 219 11.32 -16.40 19.17
CA ARG A 219 11.68 -15.46 18.10
C ARG A 219 10.74 -15.64 16.90
N PRO A 220 10.56 -14.61 16.05
CA PRO A 220 9.75 -14.73 14.85
C PRO A 220 10.33 -15.80 13.92
N GLU A 221 9.45 -16.60 13.34
CA GLU A 221 9.80 -17.62 12.35
C GLU A 221 8.75 -17.60 11.24
N ILE A 222 9.19 -17.56 9.99
CA ILE A 222 8.29 -17.44 8.84
C ILE A 222 7.51 -18.75 8.69
N GLY A 223 6.18 -18.67 8.68
CA GLY A 223 5.30 -19.82 8.50
C GLY A 223 3.95 -19.43 7.89
N ASP A 224 3.24 -20.42 7.37
CA ASP A 224 1.93 -20.23 6.73
C ASP A 224 0.74 -20.46 7.68
N ASP A 225 0.98 -20.98 8.88
CA ASP A 225 -0.04 -21.23 9.90
C ASP A 225 -0.46 -19.93 10.62
N VAL A 226 -1.06 -19.02 9.86
CA VAL A 226 -1.54 -17.72 10.33
C VAL A 226 -2.94 -17.44 9.79
N ASP A 227 -3.95 -17.64 10.63
CA ASP A 227 -5.32 -17.20 10.38
C ASP A 227 -5.45 -15.69 10.65
N ALA A 228 -5.15 -14.88 9.63
CA ALA A 228 -5.27 -13.42 9.68
C ALA A 228 -5.73 -12.82 8.35
N PRO A 229 -6.89 -13.23 7.80
CA PRO A 229 -7.29 -12.87 6.45
C PRO A 229 -7.35 -11.36 6.24
N ALA A 230 -7.87 -10.58 7.19
CA ALA A 230 -7.91 -9.13 7.09
C ALA A 230 -6.51 -8.51 6.97
N LEU A 231 -5.59 -8.89 7.87
CA LEU A 231 -4.23 -8.34 7.90
C LEU A 231 -3.40 -8.75 6.67
N LEU A 232 -3.47 -10.02 6.29
CA LEU A 232 -2.79 -10.53 5.09
C LEU A 232 -3.28 -9.82 3.82
N ARG A 233 -4.59 -9.56 3.76
CA ARG A 233 -5.24 -8.86 2.64
C ARG A 233 -4.76 -7.42 2.52
N VAL A 234 -4.70 -6.66 3.63
CA VAL A 234 -4.18 -5.28 3.61
C VAL A 234 -2.68 -5.29 3.28
N LEU A 235 -1.88 -6.14 3.93
CA LEU A 235 -0.46 -6.24 3.67
C LEU A 235 -0.14 -6.55 2.20
N ALA A 236 -0.92 -7.43 1.56
CA ALA A 236 -0.76 -7.77 0.16
C ALA A 236 -1.01 -6.60 -0.81
N ASP A 237 -1.81 -5.60 -0.43
CA ASP A 237 -2.06 -4.43 -1.29
C ASP A 237 -0.92 -3.44 -1.33
N HIS A 238 -0.02 -3.48 -0.33
CA HIS A 238 0.97 -2.44 -0.10
C HIS A 238 1.76 -2.07 -1.38
N PRO A 239 2.28 -3.02 -2.17
CA PRO A 239 2.99 -2.69 -3.41
C PRO A 239 2.10 -1.95 -4.42
N LEU A 240 0.84 -2.38 -4.59
CA LEU A 240 -0.09 -1.72 -5.52
C LEU A 240 -0.45 -0.30 -5.05
N VAL A 241 -0.59 -0.09 -3.74
CA VAL A 241 -0.82 1.24 -3.16
C VAL A 241 0.37 2.16 -3.45
N LEU A 242 1.61 1.70 -3.26
CA LEU A 242 2.80 2.50 -3.56
C LEU A 242 2.86 2.85 -5.05
N GLU A 243 2.64 1.86 -5.93
CA GLU A 243 2.67 2.11 -7.36
C GLU A 243 1.55 3.10 -7.78
N ALA A 244 0.36 3.04 -7.16
CA ALA A 244 -0.74 3.96 -7.42
C ALA A 244 -0.47 5.36 -6.85
N ALA A 245 0.11 5.45 -5.65
CA ALA A 245 0.52 6.70 -5.03
C ALA A 245 1.59 7.40 -5.87
N ALA A 246 2.57 6.66 -6.41
CA ALA A 246 3.56 7.18 -7.35
C ALA A 246 2.89 7.69 -8.63
N HIS A 247 2.08 6.85 -9.28
CA HIS A 247 1.47 7.18 -10.57
C HIS A 247 0.57 8.43 -10.51
N HIS A 248 -0.25 8.51 -9.47
CA HIS A 248 -1.16 9.64 -9.28
C HIS A 248 -0.53 10.80 -8.52
N ARG A 249 0.68 10.62 -7.99
CA ARG A 249 1.39 11.58 -7.11
C ARG A 249 0.52 12.01 -5.95
N ALA A 250 -0.05 10.99 -5.30
CA ALA A 250 -1.11 11.09 -4.32
C ALA A 250 -0.65 10.41 -3.01
N PRO A 251 0.19 11.08 -2.19
CA PRO A 251 0.71 10.53 -0.93
C PRO A 251 -0.40 10.19 0.06
N GLU A 252 -1.58 10.81 -0.04
CA GLU A 252 -2.75 10.52 0.79
C GLU A 252 -3.24 9.07 0.64
N ARG A 253 -2.95 8.42 -0.51
CA ARG A 253 -3.25 7.00 -0.73
C ARG A 253 -2.40 6.12 0.16
N LEU A 254 -1.10 6.44 0.31
CA LEU A 254 -0.21 5.73 1.21
C LEU A 254 -0.64 5.95 2.67
N ALA A 255 -0.92 7.20 3.06
CA ALA A 255 -1.34 7.49 4.43
C ALA A 255 -2.61 6.71 4.85
N ARG A 256 -3.65 6.68 4.01
CA ARG A 256 -4.87 5.89 4.26
C ARG A 256 -4.57 4.41 4.43
N HIS A 257 -3.71 3.86 3.57
CA HIS A 257 -3.31 2.47 3.65
C HIS A 257 -2.54 2.14 4.94
N LEU A 258 -1.69 3.06 5.43
CA LEU A 258 -1.01 2.88 6.72
C LEU A 258 -1.99 2.86 7.89
N VAL A 259 -3.06 3.66 7.84
CA VAL A 259 -4.14 3.60 8.84
C VAL A 259 -4.86 2.25 8.80
N GLU A 260 -5.27 1.78 7.61
CA GLU A 260 -5.91 0.46 7.46
C GLU A 260 -5.00 -0.68 7.94
N LEU A 261 -3.71 -0.59 7.67
CA LEU A 261 -2.72 -1.59 8.09
C LEU A 261 -2.49 -1.55 9.61
N ALA A 262 -2.46 -0.35 10.20
CA ALA A 262 -2.34 -0.15 11.64
C ALA A 262 -3.55 -0.73 12.38
N ASP A 263 -4.77 -0.43 11.91
CA ASP A 263 -6.00 -0.97 12.49
C ASP A 263 -6.00 -2.51 12.43
N ALA A 264 -5.67 -3.08 11.27
CA ALA A 264 -5.62 -4.54 11.11
C ALA A 264 -4.56 -5.21 12.01
N LEU A 265 -3.41 -4.57 12.25
CA LEU A 265 -2.40 -5.06 13.19
C LEU A 265 -2.89 -4.98 14.64
N LEU A 266 -3.52 -3.86 15.02
CA LEU A 266 -4.01 -3.64 16.37
C LEU A 266 -5.17 -4.58 16.71
N ASP A 267 -5.98 -5.00 15.75
CA ASP A 267 -6.97 -6.06 15.95
C ASP A 267 -6.31 -7.44 16.10
N PHE A 268 -5.24 -7.69 15.33
CA PHE A 268 -4.53 -8.98 15.31
C PHE A 268 -3.63 -9.22 16.52
N GLN A 269 -3.09 -8.16 17.13
CA GLN A 269 -1.99 -8.20 18.11
C GLN A 269 -2.21 -9.18 19.28
N TYR A 270 -3.45 -9.35 19.73
CA TYR A 270 -3.78 -10.15 20.91
C TYR A 270 -3.60 -11.66 20.68
N ARG A 271 -3.52 -12.09 19.41
CA ARG A 271 -3.32 -13.49 19.01
C ARG A 271 -1.85 -13.89 18.85
N VAL A 272 -0.92 -12.92 18.97
CA VAL A 272 0.49 -13.09 18.60
C VAL A 272 1.30 -13.81 19.68
N LEU A 273 1.14 -13.41 20.94
CA LEU A 273 1.86 -14.00 22.07
C LEU A 273 1.00 -15.09 22.75
N PRO A 274 1.63 -16.11 23.35
CA PRO A 274 0.91 -17.09 24.19
C PRO A 274 0.15 -16.41 25.33
N GLN A 275 -1.05 -16.91 25.65
CA GLN A 275 -1.88 -16.39 26.74
C GLN A 275 -1.99 -17.39 27.89
N GLY A 276 -1.91 -16.89 29.14
CA GLY A 276 -2.00 -17.73 30.33
C GLY A 276 -0.91 -18.80 30.38
N ASP A 277 -1.31 -20.07 30.45
CA ASP A 277 -0.41 -21.23 30.53
C ASP A 277 0.01 -21.78 29.15
N GLU A 278 -0.39 -21.13 28.05
CA GLU A 278 0.02 -21.52 26.71
C GLU A 278 1.54 -21.46 26.54
N LYS A 279 2.11 -22.50 25.90
CA LYS A 279 3.53 -22.51 25.54
C LYS A 279 3.73 -21.89 24.15
N PRO A 280 4.89 -21.23 23.90
CA PRO A 280 5.28 -20.81 22.55
C PRO A 280 5.19 -21.97 21.56
N SER A 281 4.58 -21.73 20.40
CA SER A 281 4.32 -22.73 19.35
C SER A 281 4.73 -22.20 17.97
N ALA A 282 4.70 -23.04 16.94
CA ALA A 282 4.94 -22.62 15.56
C ALA A 282 3.99 -21.49 15.11
N ALA A 283 2.71 -21.58 15.49
CA ALA A 283 1.72 -20.54 15.20
C ALA A 283 2.11 -19.19 15.84
N HIS A 284 2.56 -19.19 17.11
CA HIS A 284 3.03 -17.95 17.76
C HIS A 284 4.22 -17.33 17.04
N ARG A 285 5.18 -18.15 16.58
CA ARG A 285 6.35 -17.67 15.82
C ARG A 285 5.96 -17.09 14.46
N ALA A 286 5.01 -17.72 13.76
CA ALA A 286 4.50 -17.27 12.48
C ALA A 286 3.70 -15.96 12.59
N ARG A 287 2.82 -15.85 13.59
CA ARG A 287 2.08 -14.61 13.89
C ARG A 287 3.02 -13.47 14.27
N LEU A 288 4.08 -13.76 15.02
CA LEU A 288 5.08 -12.77 15.36
C LEU A 288 5.88 -12.30 14.13
N ALA A 289 6.25 -13.20 13.23
CA ALA A 289 6.90 -12.85 11.97
C ALA A 289 6.00 -11.97 11.09
N LEU A 290 4.69 -12.24 11.06
CA LEU A 290 3.72 -11.38 10.38
C LEU A 290 3.64 -9.99 11.04
N ALA A 291 3.53 -9.91 12.36
CA ALA A 291 3.47 -8.63 13.08
C ALA A 291 4.74 -7.78 12.86
N GLU A 292 5.92 -8.41 12.87
CA GLU A 292 7.19 -7.75 12.57
C GLU A 292 7.26 -7.24 11.12
N ALA A 293 6.79 -8.04 10.16
CA ALA A 293 6.71 -7.64 8.76
C ALA A 293 5.79 -6.43 8.57
N VAL A 294 4.65 -6.40 9.26
CA VAL A 294 3.73 -5.26 9.24
C VAL A 294 4.38 -4.03 9.88
N GLY A 295 5.07 -4.17 11.02
CA GLY A 295 5.86 -3.10 11.62
C GLY A 295 6.88 -2.50 10.64
N THR A 296 7.54 -3.36 9.86
CA THR A 296 8.48 -2.94 8.81
C THR A 296 7.80 -2.08 7.72
N VAL A 297 6.62 -2.50 7.27
CA VAL A 297 5.84 -1.75 6.27
C VAL A 297 5.34 -0.40 6.83
N LEU A 298 4.92 -0.36 8.10
CA LEU A 298 4.53 0.88 8.77
C LEU A 298 5.71 1.86 8.86
N ALA A 299 6.89 1.36 9.25
CA ALA A 299 8.11 2.17 9.32
C ALA A 299 8.52 2.72 7.95
N GLY A 300 8.56 1.85 6.93
CA GLY A 300 8.89 2.25 5.55
C GLY A 300 7.89 3.28 5.00
N GLY A 301 6.59 3.07 5.23
CA GLY A 301 5.55 4.00 4.80
C GLY A 301 5.66 5.37 5.47
N LEU A 302 5.92 5.42 6.78
CA LEU A 302 6.16 6.68 7.50
C LEU A 302 7.43 7.38 6.98
N ALA A 303 8.50 6.63 6.71
CA ALA A 303 9.73 7.17 6.12
C ALA A 303 9.51 7.79 4.73
N LEU A 304 8.70 7.16 3.87
CA LEU A 304 8.32 7.73 2.58
C LEU A 304 7.56 9.06 2.73
N LEU A 305 6.72 9.18 3.76
CA LEU A 305 6.04 10.43 4.10
C LEU A 305 6.96 11.45 4.79
N GLY A 306 8.18 11.07 5.19
CA GLY A 306 9.11 11.92 5.93
C GLY A 306 8.69 12.13 7.38
N ILE A 307 8.08 11.11 7.98
CA ILE A 307 7.54 11.11 9.34
C ILE A 307 8.29 10.08 10.16
N ASP A 308 8.66 10.43 11.40
CA ASP A 308 9.37 9.50 12.27
C ASP A 308 8.50 8.29 12.66
N ALA A 309 9.15 7.12 12.75
CA ALA A 309 8.55 5.86 13.19
C ALA A 309 9.22 5.39 14.51
N PRO A 310 8.81 5.92 15.68
CA PRO A 310 9.43 5.56 16.95
C PRO A 310 9.11 4.11 17.33
N THR A 311 10.10 3.39 17.87
CA THR A 311 9.95 1.99 18.33
C THR A 311 9.33 1.87 19.73
N ARG A 312 9.08 3.02 20.37
CA ARG A 312 8.42 3.20 21.68
C ARG A 312 7.72 4.56 21.69
N LEU A 313 6.47 4.58 22.13
CA LEU A 313 5.68 5.78 22.42
C LEU A 313 5.33 5.80 23.91
#